data_AF-A0A839HSP9-F1
#
_entry.id   AF-A0A839HSP9-F1
#
_cell.length_a   1.000
_cell.length_b   1.000
_cell.length_c   1.000
_cell.angle_alpha   90.00
_cell.angle_beta   90.00
_cell.angle_gamma   90.00
#
_symmetry.space_group_name_H-M   'P 1'
#
loop_
_entity.id
_entity.type
_entity.pdbx_description
1 polymer ?
#
loop_
_entity_poly.entity_id
_entity_poly.type
_entity_poly.pdbx_seq_one_letter_code
_entity_poly.pdbx_strand_id
1 'polypeptide(L)'
;MNLKPHSRALGTALILSTAVLLGGCMTKPVQPLSADGTYCYRAGKMAKFKTACTGQAAPSEQAQADAQRFEADPEALTVYVMRKRWVDGTIVVPLSVDGSTSIDTVPESWLRLKLPAQQPHRLTARWNDQSVDLVVDGKPGEVRFVELAGSHFAWGTDFRLNATTPAAAIPKAQASRLVADLDLRR
;
A
#
# COMPACT_ATOMS: atom_id res chain seq x y z
N MET A 1 -63.78 -58.07 9.38
CA MET A 1 -64.31 -58.01 8.00
C MET A 1 -64.51 -56.54 7.62
N ASN A 2 -64.22 -56.23 6.36
CA ASN A 2 -64.41 -54.95 5.64
C ASN A 2 -63.53 -53.76 6.01
N LEU A 3 -63.14 -52.85 5.11
CA LEU A 3 -62.62 -52.89 3.73
C LEU A 3 -62.13 -51.44 3.49
N LYS A 4 -60.95 -51.29 2.85
CA LYS A 4 -60.28 -50.07 2.32
C LYS A 4 -61.27 -49.01 1.75
N PRO A 5 -60.91 -47.69 1.60
CA PRO A 5 -59.85 -47.31 0.64
C PRO A 5 -59.14 -45.92 0.74
N HIS A 6 -58.07 -45.83 -0.06
CA HIS A 6 -57.47 -44.67 -0.78
C HIS A 6 -57.14 -43.35 -0.05
N SER A 7 -55.91 -42.84 -0.21
CA SER A 7 -55.56 -42.00 -1.38
C SER A 7 -54.17 -41.33 -1.29
N ARG A 8 -53.59 -41.14 -2.48
CA ARG A 8 -52.74 -40.02 -2.95
C ARG A 8 -51.27 -39.93 -2.54
N ALA A 9 -50.45 -40.09 -3.56
CA ALA A 9 -49.06 -39.66 -3.68
C ALA A 9 -48.91 -38.14 -3.46
N LEU A 10 -47.84 -37.74 -2.78
CA LEU A 10 -47.21 -36.43 -2.95
C LEU A 10 -45.70 -36.66 -3.09
N GLY A 11 -45.17 -36.43 -4.29
CA GLY A 11 -43.75 -36.30 -4.53
C GLY A 11 -43.29 -34.90 -4.11
N THR A 12 -42.35 -34.83 -3.17
CA THR A 12 -41.73 -33.59 -2.73
C THR A 12 -40.39 -33.45 -3.45
N ALA A 13 -40.35 -32.68 -4.53
CA ALA A 13 -39.11 -32.24 -5.15
C ALA A 13 -38.54 -31.09 -4.32
N LEU A 14 -37.43 -31.33 -3.61
CA LEU A 14 -36.74 -30.30 -2.82
C LEU A 14 -35.78 -29.53 -3.75
N ILE A 15 -36.14 -28.31 -4.12
CA ILE A 15 -35.30 -27.39 -4.89
C ILE A 15 -34.20 -26.87 -3.97
N LEU A 16 -32.96 -27.34 -4.14
CA LEU A 16 -31.79 -26.73 -3.50
C LEU A 16 -31.51 -25.37 -4.15
N SER A 17 -31.90 -24.30 -3.46
CA SER A 17 -31.54 -22.92 -3.83
C SER A 17 -30.18 -22.59 -3.23
N THR A 18 -29.11 -22.69 -4.01
CA THR A 18 -27.77 -22.21 -3.64
C THR A 18 -27.73 -20.69 -3.77
N ALA A 19 -27.96 -19.99 -2.66
CA ALA A 19 -27.68 -18.56 -2.56
C ALA A 19 -26.16 -18.33 -2.54
N VAL A 20 -25.60 -17.91 -3.68
CA VAL A 20 -24.22 -17.42 -3.75
C VAL A 20 -24.20 -16.05 -3.08
N LEU A 21 -23.76 -15.99 -1.83
CA LEU A 21 -23.45 -14.73 -1.15
C LEU A 21 -22.21 -14.12 -1.81
N LEU A 22 -22.43 -13.18 -2.72
CA LEU A 22 -21.39 -12.27 -3.22
C LEU A 22 -20.97 -11.35 -2.06
N GLY A 23 -20.04 -11.83 -1.23
CA GLY A 23 -19.34 -10.99 -0.27
C GLY A 23 -18.51 -9.97 -1.04
N GLY A 24 -19.01 -8.74 -1.19
CA GLY A 24 -18.23 -7.64 -1.75
C GLY A 24 -17.03 -7.36 -0.85
N CYS A 25 -15.83 -7.40 -1.42
CA CYS A 25 -14.63 -6.89 -0.76
C CYS A 25 -14.83 -5.39 -0.50
N MET A 26 -15.26 -5.03 0.70
CA MET A 26 -15.40 -3.63 1.11
C MET A 26 -14.00 -3.08 1.39
N THR A 27 -13.29 -2.66 0.33
CA THR A 27 -12.00 -2.00 0.46
C THR A 27 -12.22 -0.60 1.02
N LYS A 28 -11.53 -0.24 2.10
CA LYS A 28 -11.55 1.12 2.65
C LYS A 28 -11.11 2.09 1.54
N PRO A 29 -11.88 3.14 1.23
CA PRO A 29 -11.46 4.11 0.23
C PRO A 29 -10.18 4.82 0.70
N VAL A 30 -9.26 5.04 -0.23
CA VAL A 30 -8.07 5.87 -0.01
C VAL A 30 -8.52 7.28 0.36
N GLN A 31 -7.86 7.91 1.33
CA GLN A 31 -8.21 9.28 1.74
C GLN A 31 -8.01 10.25 0.55
N PRO A 32 -8.92 11.22 0.35
CA PRO A 32 -8.79 12.21 -0.72
C PRO A 32 -7.57 13.11 -0.47
N LEU A 33 -7.07 13.72 -1.55
CA LEU A 33 -6.03 14.74 -1.46
C LEU A 33 -6.57 16.02 -0.82
N SER A 34 -5.67 16.78 -0.20
CA SER A 34 -5.92 18.15 0.24
C SER A 34 -6.18 19.08 -0.96
N ALA A 35 -6.71 20.27 -0.69
CA ALA A 35 -7.01 21.27 -1.73
C ALA A 35 -5.76 21.72 -2.51
N ASP A 36 -4.59 21.65 -1.89
CA ASP A 36 -3.28 21.94 -2.49
C ASP A 36 -2.64 20.73 -3.21
N GLY A 37 -3.36 19.59 -3.27
CA GLY A 37 -2.89 18.36 -3.89
C GLY A 37 -1.97 17.50 -3.01
N THR A 38 -1.65 17.93 -1.79
CA THR A 38 -0.86 17.12 -0.85
C THR A 38 -1.66 15.93 -0.32
N TYR A 39 -0.96 14.87 0.08
CA TYR A 39 -1.58 13.76 0.79
C TYR A 39 -1.36 13.91 2.29
N CYS A 40 -2.46 14.02 3.03
CA CYS A 40 -2.44 14.14 4.48
C CYS A 40 -3.08 12.91 5.13
N TYR A 41 -2.31 12.21 5.94
CA TYR A 41 -2.82 11.13 6.77
C TYR A 41 -3.26 11.64 8.13
N ARG A 42 -4.51 11.32 8.50
CA ARG A 42 -5.10 11.63 9.80
C ARG A 42 -5.48 10.38 10.57
N ALA A 43 -4.89 10.20 11.76
CA ALA A 43 -5.23 9.09 12.65
C ALA A 43 -6.55 9.35 13.38
N GLY A 44 -7.68 8.95 12.78
CA GLY A 44 -9.01 9.09 13.40
C GLY A 44 -9.70 10.42 13.09
N LYS A 45 -10.89 10.63 13.68
CA LYS A 45 -11.82 11.70 13.27
C LYS A 45 -11.77 12.98 14.13
N MET A 46 -11.14 12.96 15.30
CA MET A 46 -11.13 14.12 16.21
C MET A 46 -10.06 15.15 15.84
N ALA A 47 -10.38 16.45 16.01
CA ALA A 47 -9.50 17.60 15.76
C ALA A 47 -8.09 17.47 16.39
N LYS A 48 -8.01 16.86 17.58
CA LYS A 48 -6.78 16.67 18.37
C LYS A 48 -5.76 15.69 17.80
N PHE A 49 -6.13 14.86 16.83
CA PHE A 49 -5.20 13.90 16.24
C PHE A 49 -4.24 14.61 15.28
N LYS A 50 -2.94 14.39 15.50
CA LYS A 50 -1.87 14.87 14.63
C LYS A 50 -2.08 14.37 13.20
N THR A 51 -1.79 15.23 12.24
CA THR A 51 -1.87 14.95 10.81
C THR A 51 -0.47 15.02 10.24
N ALA A 52 -0.09 14.03 9.43
CA ALA A 52 1.17 14.03 8.69
C ALA A 52 0.85 14.24 7.22
N CYS A 53 1.46 15.25 6.60
CA CYS A 53 1.23 15.61 5.21
C CYS A 53 2.54 15.52 4.42
N THR A 54 2.44 15.15 3.14
CA THR A 54 3.56 15.28 2.20
C THR A 54 3.86 16.75 1.93
N GLY A 55 5.13 17.11 1.78
CA GLY A 55 5.54 18.47 1.36
C GLY A 55 5.38 18.75 -0.13
N GLN A 56 5.05 17.73 -0.94
CA GLN A 56 4.81 17.84 -2.37
C GLN A 56 3.41 17.33 -2.71
N ALA A 57 2.85 17.84 -3.80
CA ALA A 57 1.59 17.34 -4.34
C ALA A 57 1.75 15.88 -4.77
N ALA A 58 0.76 15.05 -4.44
CA ALA A 58 0.75 13.66 -4.85
C ALA A 58 0.55 13.56 -6.38
N PRO A 59 1.08 12.52 -7.03
CA PRO A 59 0.75 12.19 -8.42
C PRO A 59 -0.77 12.09 -8.65
N SER A 60 -1.21 12.23 -9.90
CA SER A 60 -2.64 12.17 -10.27
C SER A 60 -3.28 10.80 -9.99
N GLU A 61 -4.61 10.72 -10.02
CA GLU A 61 -5.33 9.44 -9.91
C GLU A 61 -4.99 8.48 -11.07
N GLN A 62 -4.82 9.03 -12.28
CA GLN A 62 -4.39 8.24 -13.44
C GLN A 62 -2.99 7.66 -13.23
N ALA A 63 -2.03 8.46 -12.76
CA ALA A 63 -0.68 7.98 -12.46
C ALA A 63 -0.70 6.89 -11.38
N GLN A 64 -1.56 7.04 -10.36
CA GLN A 64 -1.77 5.99 -9.37
C GLN A 64 -2.34 4.71 -9.99
N ALA A 65 -3.40 4.81 -10.81
CA ALA A 65 -3.99 3.65 -11.47
C ALA A 65 -2.98 2.93 -12.38
N ASP A 66 -2.14 3.69 -13.09
CA ASP A 66 -1.09 3.15 -13.93
C ASP A 66 0.00 2.44 -13.11
N ALA A 67 0.47 3.07 -12.02
CA ALA A 67 1.47 2.47 -11.15
C ALA A 67 0.93 1.26 -10.34
N GLN A 68 -0.38 1.18 -10.09
CA GLN A 68 -1.03 0.04 -9.44
C GLN A 68 -1.17 -1.20 -10.34
N ARG A 69 -0.75 -1.13 -11.61
CA ARG A 69 -0.55 -2.34 -12.42
C ARG A 69 0.69 -3.13 -11.98
N PHE A 70 1.57 -2.51 -11.20
CA PHE A 70 2.84 -3.08 -10.73
C PHE A 70 3.71 -3.65 -11.85
N GLU A 71 3.58 -3.07 -13.05
CA GLU A 71 4.32 -3.51 -14.22
C GLU A 71 5.81 -3.23 -14.07
N ALA A 72 6.60 -4.16 -14.58
CA ALA A 72 8.04 -3.99 -14.72
C ALA A 72 8.33 -3.03 -15.87
N ASP A 73 9.30 -2.14 -15.67
CA ASP A 73 9.91 -1.38 -16.76
C ASP A 73 11.10 -2.18 -17.31
N PRO A 74 11.13 -2.56 -18.61
CA PRO A 74 12.19 -3.38 -19.17
C PRO A 74 13.57 -2.73 -19.13
N GLU A 75 13.64 -1.41 -18.91
CA GLU A 75 14.87 -0.63 -18.89
C GLU A 75 15.29 -0.20 -17.47
N ALA A 76 14.52 -0.56 -16.43
CA ALA A 76 14.76 -0.10 -15.06
C ALA A 76 14.68 -1.24 -14.04
N LEU A 77 15.37 -1.04 -12.91
CA LEU A 77 14.98 -1.69 -11.66
C LEU A 77 13.79 -0.91 -11.09
N THR A 78 12.60 -1.50 -11.06
CA THR A 78 11.41 -0.83 -10.51
C THR A 78 11.25 -1.17 -9.04
N VAL A 79 11.26 -0.17 -8.16
CA VAL A 79 11.12 -0.36 -6.72
C VAL A 79 9.85 0.32 -6.22
N TYR A 80 8.98 -0.46 -5.60
CA TYR A 80 7.82 0.04 -4.87
C TYR A 80 8.15 0.08 -3.38
N VAL A 81 8.01 1.25 -2.75
CA VAL A 81 8.21 1.42 -1.31
C VAL A 81 6.87 1.75 -0.66
N MET A 82 6.42 0.91 0.25
CA MET A 82 5.13 1.07 0.93
C MET A 82 5.33 1.39 2.40
N ARG A 83 4.54 2.33 2.92
CA ARG A 83 4.49 2.65 4.35
C ARG A 83 3.12 2.24 4.90
N LYS A 84 3.07 1.08 5.56
CA LYS A 84 1.82 0.56 6.13
C LYS A 84 1.53 1.16 7.50
N ARG A 85 0.24 1.21 7.83
CA ARG A 85 -0.24 1.41 9.20
C ARG A 85 -0.25 0.11 10.01
N TRP A 86 0.30 0.16 11.21
CA TRP A 86 -0.25 -0.55 12.37
C TRP A 86 -0.03 0.24 13.67
N VAL A 87 1.19 0.73 13.88
CA VAL A 87 1.54 1.54 15.07
C VAL A 87 2.49 2.66 14.67
N ASP A 88 2.36 3.16 13.45
CA ASP A 88 3.21 4.23 12.96
C ASP A 88 2.79 5.55 13.60
N GLY A 89 3.75 6.32 14.11
CA GLY A 89 3.51 7.68 14.56
C GLY A 89 2.91 8.51 13.42
N THR A 90 2.13 9.52 13.77
CA THR A 90 1.62 10.52 12.81
C THR A 90 2.73 11.50 12.46
N ILE A 91 3.82 11.00 11.87
CA ILE A 91 5.01 11.75 11.49
C ILE A 91 5.34 11.53 10.01
N VAL A 92 5.95 12.55 9.41
CA VAL A 92 6.57 12.44 8.09
C VAL A 92 7.91 11.73 8.23
N VAL A 93 8.19 10.79 7.33
CA VAL A 93 9.48 10.10 7.26
C VAL A 93 10.03 10.27 5.85
N PRO A 94 11.01 11.16 5.66
CA PRO A 94 11.66 11.30 4.36
C PRO A 94 12.44 10.03 4.01
N LEU A 95 12.21 9.53 2.81
CA LEU A 95 12.99 8.47 2.18
C LEU A 95 13.92 9.09 1.15
N SER A 96 15.23 8.87 1.26
CA SER A 96 16.18 9.27 0.23
C SER A 96 16.71 8.09 -0.58
N VAL A 97 16.97 8.32 -1.87
CA VAL A 97 17.68 7.39 -2.75
C VAL A 97 19.09 7.91 -2.98
N ASP A 98 20.09 7.09 -2.63
CA ASP A 98 21.53 7.41 -2.78
C ASP A 98 21.94 8.77 -2.20
N GLY A 99 21.22 9.23 -1.18
CA GLY A 99 21.48 10.50 -0.48
C GLY A 99 21.10 11.78 -1.24
N SER A 100 20.48 11.70 -2.42
CA SER A 100 20.17 12.88 -3.26
C SER A 100 18.69 13.25 -3.25
N THR A 101 17.85 12.39 -3.83
CA THR A 101 16.41 12.63 -3.96
C THR A 101 15.73 12.26 -2.65
N SER A 102 15.02 13.19 -2.01
CA SER A 102 14.26 12.95 -0.77
C SER A 102 12.75 13.06 -1.02
N ILE A 103 12.00 12.03 -0.63
CA ILE A 103 10.55 11.92 -0.78
C ILE A 103 9.93 11.79 0.60
N ASP A 104 8.99 12.67 0.92
CA ASP A 104 8.18 12.53 2.13
C ASP A 104 7.26 11.32 2.03
N THR A 105 7.39 10.41 3.00
CA THR A 105 6.40 9.35 3.21
C THR A 105 5.54 9.72 4.41
N VAL A 106 4.26 9.33 4.36
CA VAL A 106 3.31 9.43 5.48
C VAL A 106 2.60 8.08 5.65
N PRO A 107 1.91 7.81 6.76
CA PRO A 107 1.19 6.55 6.88
C PRO A 107 0.14 6.37 5.77
N GLU A 108 -0.10 5.13 5.34
CA GLU A 108 -0.98 4.82 4.21
C GLU A 108 -0.54 5.51 2.90
N SER A 109 0.77 5.62 2.67
CA SER A 109 1.36 6.06 1.41
C SER A 109 2.31 5.03 0.79
N TRP A 110 2.57 5.17 -0.50
CA TRP A 110 3.62 4.43 -1.21
C TRP A 110 4.18 5.25 -2.37
N LEU A 111 5.32 4.80 -2.89
CA LEU A 111 6.00 5.43 -4.02
C LEU A 111 6.52 4.38 -5.01
N ARG A 112 6.69 4.79 -6.26
CA ARG A 112 7.37 4.02 -7.31
C ARG A 112 8.65 4.74 -7.73
N LEU A 113 9.74 3.99 -7.78
CA LEU A 113 11.04 4.45 -8.26
C LEU A 113 11.43 3.59 -9.45
N LYS A 114 11.84 4.22 -10.55
CA LYS A 114 12.55 3.55 -11.63
C LYS A 114 14.02 3.91 -11.52
N LEU A 115 14.83 2.93 -11.15
CA LEU A 115 16.25 3.11 -10.86
C LEU A 115 17.10 2.53 -12.01
N PRO A 116 18.31 3.07 -12.23
CA PRO A 116 19.36 2.35 -12.95
C PRO A 116 19.50 0.91 -12.39
N ALA A 117 19.76 -0.06 -13.26
CA ALA A 117 19.96 -1.45 -12.83
C ALA A 117 21.43 -1.88 -12.92
N GLN A 118 22.33 -0.94 -13.19
CA GLN A 118 23.77 -1.21 -13.31
C GLN A 118 24.47 -1.27 -11.94
N GLN A 119 23.83 -0.75 -10.89
CA GLN A 119 24.39 -0.71 -9.54
C GLN A 119 23.31 -0.90 -8.47
N PRO A 120 23.68 -1.38 -7.27
CA PRO A 120 22.80 -1.34 -6.12
C PRO A 120 22.50 0.11 -5.69
N HIS A 121 21.29 0.33 -5.21
CA HIS A 121 20.81 1.62 -4.72
C HIS A 121 20.53 1.57 -3.23
N ARG A 122 20.95 2.61 -2.49
CA ARG A 122 20.69 2.74 -1.06
C ARG A 122 19.43 3.57 -0.84
N LEU A 123 18.43 2.94 -0.23
CA LEU A 123 17.27 3.63 0.33
C LEU A 123 17.57 3.97 1.79
N THR A 124 17.35 5.23 2.19
CA THR A 124 17.54 5.69 3.57
C THR A 124 16.29 6.38 4.07
N ALA A 125 15.68 5.87 5.13
CA ALA A 125 14.59 6.56 5.82
C ALA A 125 15.15 7.31 7.04
N ARG A 126 14.69 8.55 7.31
CA ARG A 126 15.17 9.38 8.43
C ARG A 126 14.04 9.88 9.32
N TRP A 127 14.26 9.92 10.62
CA TRP A 127 13.34 10.48 11.62
C TRP A 127 14.10 10.82 12.90
N ASN A 128 13.80 11.94 13.57
CA ASN A 128 14.37 12.30 14.88
C ASN A 128 15.88 12.02 15.04
N ASP A 129 16.71 12.51 14.12
CA ASP A 129 18.17 12.28 14.05
C ASP A 129 18.62 10.82 13.86
N GLN A 130 17.68 9.90 13.70
CA GLN A 130 17.90 8.49 13.37
C GLN A 130 17.73 8.24 11.87
N SER A 131 18.35 7.16 11.40
CA SER A 131 18.17 6.67 10.05
C SER A 131 18.28 5.16 9.97
N VAL A 132 17.58 4.57 9.00
CA VAL A 132 17.74 3.17 8.61
C VAL A 132 17.96 3.08 7.11
N ASP A 133 18.81 2.15 6.71
CA ASP A 133 19.16 1.92 5.31
C ASP A 133 18.69 0.54 4.86
N LEU A 134 18.36 0.45 3.57
CA LEU A 134 18.23 -0.81 2.85
C LEU A 134 18.87 -0.64 1.47
N VAL A 135 19.77 -1.57 1.13
CA VAL A 135 20.30 -1.65 -0.24
C VAL A 135 19.35 -2.51 -1.06
N VAL A 136 18.92 -1.98 -2.20
CA VAL A 136 18.14 -2.69 -3.21
C VAL A 136 18.99 -2.87 -4.45
N ASP A 137 18.91 -4.05 -5.05
CA ASP A 137 19.64 -4.41 -6.25
C ASP A 137 18.73 -5.25 -7.15
N GLY A 138 19.10 -5.35 -8.42
CA GLY A 138 18.36 -6.12 -9.40
C GLY A 138 18.75 -5.78 -10.83
N LYS A 139 17.99 -6.33 -11.76
CA LYS A 139 18.22 -6.21 -13.21
C LYS A 139 17.15 -5.33 -13.87
N PRO A 140 17.39 -4.84 -15.09
CA PRO A 140 16.33 -4.23 -15.89
C PRO A 140 15.14 -5.20 -16.02
N GLY A 141 13.93 -4.69 -15.88
CA GLY A 141 12.71 -5.51 -15.90
C GLY A 141 12.39 -6.23 -14.59
N GLU A 142 13.18 -6.04 -13.52
CA GLU A 142 12.84 -6.57 -12.21
C GLU A 142 12.01 -5.58 -11.39
N VAL A 143 11.09 -6.13 -10.59
CA VAL A 143 10.28 -5.38 -9.63
C VAL A 143 10.67 -5.80 -8.22
N ARG A 144 10.97 -4.82 -7.37
CA ARG A 144 11.25 -5.00 -5.94
C ARG A 144 10.19 -4.29 -5.11
N PHE A 145 9.85 -4.90 -3.98
CA PHE A 145 8.92 -4.34 -3.01
C PHE A 145 9.64 -4.15 -1.69
N VAL A 146 9.52 -2.95 -1.11
CA VAL A 146 10.15 -2.56 0.15
C VAL A 146 9.07 -2.03 1.08
N GLU A 147 9.06 -2.49 2.32
CA GLU A 147 8.20 -1.95 3.37
C GLU A 147 9.00 -1.04 4.30
N LEU A 148 8.54 0.21 4.44
CA LEU A 148 8.90 1.09 5.55
C LEU A 148 7.94 0.80 6.71
N ALA A 149 8.41 -0.01 7.66
CA ALA A 149 7.65 -0.45 8.81
C ALA A 149 7.93 0.46 10.02
N GLY A 150 6.91 1.21 10.46
CA GLY A 150 6.95 2.02 11.68
C GLY A 150 6.42 1.26 12.89
N SER A 151 7.07 1.43 14.04
CA SER A 151 6.64 0.93 15.34
C SER A 151 6.63 2.08 16.34
N HIS A 152 5.54 2.24 17.10
CA HIS A 152 5.42 3.26 18.15
C HIS A 152 5.24 2.58 19.51
N PHE A 153 6.01 3.05 20.47
CA PHE A 153 6.05 2.55 21.84
C PHE A 153 6.15 3.72 22.82
N ALA A 154 6.02 3.47 24.12
CA ALA A 154 5.93 4.53 25.14
C ALA A 154 7.14 5.51 25.14
N TRP A 155 8.29 5.07 24.64
CA TRP A 155 9.56 5.80 24.61
C TRP A 155 9.90 6.43 23.25
N GLY A 156 9.09 6.23 22.19
CA GLY A 156 9.40 6.76 20.87
C GLY A 156 8.78 6.02 19.70
N THR A 157 9.26 6.37 18.51
CA THR A 157 8.90 5.71 17.25
C THR A 157 10.20 5.22 16.60
N ASP A 158 10.17 4.03 16.04
CA ASP A 158 11.28 3.41 15.32
C ASP A 158 10.81 2.96 13.93
N PHE A 159 11.72 2.92 12.97
CA PHE A 159 11.43 2.52 11.60
C PHE A 159 12.44 1.52 11.06
N ARG A 160 11.95 0.63 10.19
CA ARG A 160 12.78 -0.33 9.46
C ARG A 160 12.40 -0.33 7.99
N LEU A 161 13.40 -0.48 7.13
CA LEU A 161 13.21 -0.80 5.72
C LEU A 161 13.44 -2.31 5.54
N ASN A 162 12.45 -3.00 5.01
CA ASN A 162 12.51 -4.44 4.77
C ASN A 162 12.15 -4.75 3.32
N ALA A 163 12.91 -5.63 2.68
CA ALA A 163 12.41 -6.29 1.47
C ALA A 163 11.13 -7.07 1.81
N THR A 164 10.13 -7.01 0.94
CA THR A 164 8.85 -7.70 1.15
C THR A 164 8.38 -8.37 -0.14
N THR A 165 7.35 -9.20 -0.03
CA THR A 165 6.82 -9.94 -1.17
C THR A 165 5.69 -9.15 -1.86
N PRO A 166 5.46 -9.39 -3.16
CA PRO A 166 4.32 -8.78 -3.86
C PRO A 166 2.98 -9.07 -3.17
N ALA A 167 2.80 -10.31 -2.68
CA ALA A 167 1.59 -10.73 -1.98
C ALA A 167 1.31 -9.91 -0.71
N ALA A 168 2.36 -9.50 0.01
CA ALA A 168 2.23 -8.63 1.17
C ALA A 168 2.10 -7.15 0.79
N ALA A 169 2.72 -6.72 -0.31
CA ALA A 169 2.80 -5.32 -0.73
C ALA A 169 1.56 -4.83 -1.48
N ILE A 170 1.07 -5.58 -2.47
CA ILE A 170 0.04 -5.15 -3.41
C ILE A 170 -1.26 -4.73 -2.72
N PRO A 171 -1.83 -5.52 -1.78
CA PRO A 171 -3.05 -5.11 -1.09
C PRO A 171 -2.87 -3.81 -0.29
N LYS A 172 -1.66 -3.57 0.25
CA LYS A 172 -1.34 -2.34 0.97
C LYS A 172 -1.31 -1.15 0.02
N ALA A 173 -0.60 -1.27 -1.11
CA ALA A 173 -0.51 -0.23 -2.13
C ALA A 173 -1.88 0.11 -2.77
N GLN A 174 -2.75 -0.89 -2.97
CA GLN A 174 -4.13 -0.67 -3.44
C GLN A 174 -4.98 0.12 -2.44
N ALA A 175 -4.73 -0.06 -1.14
CA ALA A 175 -5.42 0.63 -0.05
C ALA A 175 -4.75 1.94 0.40
N SER A 176 -3.73 2.44 -0.33
CA SER A 176 -2.94 3.62 0.05
C SER A 176 -2.71 4.57 -1.12
N ARG A 177 -2.22 5.78 -0.81
CA ARG A 177 -1.99 6.82 -1.81
C ARG A 177 -0.58 6.75 -2.39
N LEU A 178 -0.48 6.82 -3.71
CA LEU A 178 0.77 7.10 -4.41
C LEU A 178 1.18 8.54 -4.11
N VAL A 179 2.34 8.75 -3.48
CA VAL A 179 2.85 10.07 -3.11
C VAL A 179 4.07 10.51 -3.93
N ALA A 180 4.70 9.58 -4.64
CA ALA A 180 5.74 9.90 -5.63
C ALA A 180 5.87 8.80 -6.68
N ASP A 181 6.07 9.19 -7.93
CA ASP A 181 6.34 8.30 -9.05
C ASP A 181 7.50 8.91 -9.85
N LEU A 182 8.70 8.35 -9.65
CA LEU A 182 9.94 8.98 -10.08
C LEU A 182 10.72 8.06 -11.03
N ASP A 183 11.19 8.66 -12.12
CA ASP A 183 12.17 8.05 -13.02
C ASP A 183 13.55 8.64 -12.71
N LEU A 184 14.40 7.87 -12.05
CA LEU A 184 15.73 8.26 -11.56
C LEU A 184 16.85 7.68 -12.41
N ARG A 185 16.55 7.24 -13.64
CA ARG A 185 17.55 6.73 -14.59
C ARG A 185 18.44 7.81 -15.21
N ARG A 186 18.19 9.09 -14.92
CA ARG A 186 18.85 10.25 -15.54
C ARG A 186 19.57 11.09 -14.50
#